data_AF-A0A2P5C3F7-F1
#
_entry.id   AF-A0A2P5C3F7-F1
#
_cell.length_a   1.000
_cell.length_b   1.000
_cell.length_c   1.000
_cell.angle_alpha   90.00
_cell.angle_beta   90.00
_cell.angle_gamma   90.00
#
_symmetry.space_group_name_H-M   'P 1'
#
loop_
_entity.id
_entity.type
_entity.pdbx_description
1 polymer ?
#
loop_
_entity_poly.entity_id
_entity_poly.type
_entity_poly.pdbx_seq_one_letter_code
_entity_poly.pdbx_strand_id
1 'polypeptide(L)'
;MQRELQWFKAVEKLIHPSLVNLRDENRRTARELFMTEHKELAAAGEKWMKDTSNSRMIFSTLIATFMFAAAFTVPGGNDSEGIPIFLWTKPFLVFAISDALALFLL
;
A
#
# COMPACT_ATOMS: atom_id res chain seq x y z
N MET A 1 -6.67 14.18 -10.43
CA MET A 1 -6.52 12.98 -11.29
C MET A 1 -7.65 11.95 -11.19
N GLN A 2 -7.83 11.18 -10.09
CA GLN A 2 -8.79 10.06 -10.09
C GLN A 2 -10.25 10.47 -10.36
N ARG A 3 -10.73 11.52 -9.70
CA ARG A 3 -12.08 12.06 -9.90
C ARG A 3 -12.26 12.62 -11.33
N GLU A 4 -11.28 13.33 -11.85
CA GLU A 4 -11.30 13.89 -13.22
C GLU A 4 -11.33 12.77 -14.27
N LEU A 5 -10.57 11.68 -14.06
CA LEU A 5 -10.61 10.52 -14.94
C LEU A 5 -11.97 9.81 -14.91
N GLN A 6 -12.61 9.74 -13.75
CA GLN A 6 -13.97 9.20 -13.63
C GLN A 6 -14.98 10.07 -14.36
N TRP A 7 -14.90 11.39 -14.21
CA TRP A 7 -15.72 12.34 -14.95
C TRP A 7 -15.50 12.24 -16.46
N PHE A 8 -14.23 12.17 -16.91
CA PHE A 8 -13.89 12.00 -18.32
C PHE A 8 -14.53 10.74 -18.89
N LYS A 9 -14.41 9.60 -18.20
CA LYS A 9 -15.04 8.33 -18.62
C LYS A 9 -16.57 8.39 -18.59
N ALA A 10 -17.15 9.11 -17.64
CA ALA A 10 -18.60 9.29 -17.58
C ALA A 10 -19.10 10.10 -18.78
N VAL A 11 -18.42 11.20 -19.09
CA VAL A 11 -18.73 12.02 -20.28
C VAL A 11 -18.52 11.21 -21.55
N GLU A 12 -17.39 10.50 -21.69
CA GLU A 12 -17.06 9.64 -22.84
C GLU A 12 -18.15 8.58 -23.13
N LYS A 13 -18.83 8.06 -22.10
CA LYS A 13 -19.95 7.13 -22.25
C LYS A 13 -21.27 7.78 -22.68
N LEU A 14 -21.43 9.09 -22.43
CA LEU A 14 -22.65 9.84 -22.77
C LEU A 14 -22.63 10.38 -24.20
N ILE A 15 -21.44 10.54 -24.80
CA ILE A 15 -21.29 11.01 -26.18
C ILE A 15 -21.42 9.87 -27.19
N HIS A 16 -21.94 10.20 -28.37
CA HIS A 16 -22.06 9.25 -29.48
C HIS A 16 -20.66 8.76 -29.94
N PRO A 17 -20.46 7.46 -30.25
CA PRO A 17 -19.14 6.90 -30.58
C PRO A 17 -18.38 7.61 -31.71
N SER A 18 -19.10 8.22 -32.66
CA SER A 18 -18.49 9.01 -33.75
C SER A 18 -17.79 10.29 -33.27
N LEU A 19 -18.16 10.80 -32.09
CA LEU A 19 -17.61 12.04 -31.53
C LEU A 19 -16.36 11.80 -30.67
N VAL A 20 -16.17 10.57 -30.18
CA VAL A 20 -15.05 10.20 -29.28
C VAL A 20 -13.69 10.40 -29.97
N ASN A 21 -13.62 10.13 -31.27
CA ASN A 21 -12.40 10.24 -32.08
C ASN A 21 -12.29 11.57 -32.83
N LEU A 22 -13.17 12.54 -32.57
CA LEU A 22 -13.04 13.87 -33.16
C LEU A 22 -11.74 14.50 -32.67
N ARG A 23 -11.09 15.19 -33.61
CA ARG A 23 -9.84 15.89 -33.36
C ARG A 23 -10.08 17.38 -33.27
N ASP A 24 -9.37 18.04 -32.36
CA ASP A 24 -9.32 19.51 -32.29
C ASP A 24 -8.57 20.10 -33.50
N GLU A 25 -8.49 21.43 -33.55
CA GLU A 25 -7.73 22.17 -34.58
C GLU A 25 -6.25 21.78 -34.62
N ASN A 26 -5.71 21.30 -33.49
CA ASN A 26 -4.34 20.81 -33.34
C ASN A 26 -4.22 19.31 -33.65
N ARG A 27 -5.24 18.68 -34.25
CA ARG A 27 -5.32 17.26 -34.60
C ARG A 27 -5.24 16.30 -33.41
N ARG A 28 -5.55 16.74 -32.19
CA ARG A 28 -5.54 15.93 -30.97
C ARG A 28 -6.92 15.42 -30.63
N THR A 29 -7.00 14.19 -30.14
CA THR A 29 -8.25 13.65 -29.56
C THR A 29 -8.51 14.22 -28.18
N ALA A 30 -9.76 14.19 -27.71
CA ALA A 30 -10.12 14.61 -26.34
C ALA A 30 -9.29 13.88 -25.26
N ARG A 31 -8.92 12.61 -25.51
CA ARG A 31 -8.08 11.82 -24.61
C ARG A 31 -6.63 12.27 -24.58
N GLU A 32 -6.06 12.59 -25.74
CA GLU A 32 -4.70 13.15 -25.84
C GLU A 32 -4.60 14.52 -25.16
N LEU A 33 -5.61 15.37 -25.34
CA LEU A 33 -5.69 16.66 -24.66
C LEU A 33 -5.75 16.48 -23.14
N PHE A 34 -6.66 15.61 -22.67
CA PHE A 34 -6.80 15.30 -21.24
C PHE A 34 -5.48 14.81 -20.63
N MET A 35 -4.79 13.88 -21.29
CA MET A 35 -3.50 13.37 -20.81
C MET A 35 -2.40 14.42 -20.81
N THR A 36 -2.40 15.34 -21.77
CA THR A 36 -1.41 16.42 -21.86
C THR A 36 -1.58 17.41 -20.71
N GLU A 37 -2.81 17.89 -20.49
CA GLU A 37 -3.14 18.83 -19.41
C GLU A 37 -2.89 18.23 -18.02
N HIS A 38 -3.18 16.93 -17.85
CA HIS A 38 -3.04 16.28 -16.54
C HIS A 38 -1.71 15.55 -16.37
N LYS A 39 -0.73 15.73 -17.28
CA LYS A 39 0.56 15.01 -17.25
C LYS A 39 1.32 15.22 -15.94
N GLU A 40 1.41 16.46 -15.48
CA GLU A 40 2.10 16.80 -14.23
C GLU A 40 1.35 16.24 -13.01
N LEU A 41 0.01 16.31 -13.02
CA LEU A 41 -0.83 15.72 -11.98
C LEU A 41 -0.70 14.19 -11.94
N ALA A 42 -0.55 13.53 -13.09
CA ALA A 42 -0.30 12.10 -13.17
C ALA A 42 1.08 11.75 -12.60
N ALA A 43 2.12 12.50 -12.95
CA ALA A 43 3.48 12.30 -12.43
C ALA A 43 3.56 12.54 -10.91
N ALA A 44 2.89 13.59 -10.41
CA ALA A 44 2.79 13.86 -8.98
C ALA A 44 2.03 12.73 -8.25
N GLY A 45 0.94 12.22 -8.85
CA GLY A 45 0.20 11.08 -8.32
C GLY A 45 1.04 9.80 -8.27
N GLU A 46 1.80 9.51 -9.34
CA GLU A 46 2.72 8.38 -9.38
C GLU A 46 3.79 8.48 -8.29
N LYS A 47 4.40 9.65 -8.13
CA LYS A 47 5.38 9.92 -7.07
C LYS A 47 4.75 9.75 -5.70
N TRP A 48 3.59 10.35 -5.45
CA TRP A 48 2.88 10.24 -4.18
C TRP A 48 2.53 8.78 -3.83
N MET A 49 2.08 7.99 -4.80
CA MET A 49 1.81 6.56 -4.60
C MET A 49 3.08 5.78 -4.28
N LYS A 50 4.20 6.05 -4.97
CA LYS A 50 5.50 5.42 -4.69
C LYS A 50 5.99 5.78 -3.29
N ASP A 51 5.97 7.05 -2.94
CA ASP A 51 6.45 7.54 -1.63
C ASP A 51 5.59 6.95 -0.50
N THR A 52 4.26 6.92 -0.67
CA THR A 52 3.34 6.33 0.31
C THR A 52 3.56 4.82 0.44
N SER A 53 3.73 4.09 -0.66
CA SER A 53 4.02 2.66 -0.64
C SER A 53 5.35 2.37 0.09
N ASN A 54 6.38 3.16 -0.23
CA ASN A 54 7.69 3.03 0.39
C ASN A 54 7.62 3.31 1.91
N SER A 55 6.85 4.32 2.33
CA SER A 55 6.65 4.60 3.76
C SER A 55 5.99 3.44 4.51
N ARG A 56 5.02 2.74 3.88
CA ARG A 56 4.37 1.58 4.47
C ARG A 56 5.29 0.37 4.53
N MET A 57 6.13 0.17 3.52
CA MET A 57 7.14 -0.90 3.52
C MET A 57 8.14 -0.72 4.66
N ILE A 58 8.68 0.49 4.82
CA ILE A 58 9.62 0.81 5.90
C ILE A 58 8.99 0.56 7.27
N PHE A 59 7.73 0.99 7.46
CA PHE A 59 7.01 0.76 8.70
C PHE A 59 6.78 -0.73 8.98
N SER A 60 6.42 -1.52 7.96
CA SER A 60 6.28 -2.98 8.11
C SER A 60 7.60 -3.65 8.48
N THR A 61 8.69 -3.31 7.78
CA THR A 61 10.03 -3.83 8.09
C THR A 61 10.47 -3.50 9.52
N LEU A 62 10.15 -2.30 10.00
CA LEU A 62 10.46 -1.90 11.37
C LEU A 62 9.71 -2.76 12.41
N ILE A 63 8.40 -2.96 12.23
CA ILE A 63 7.61 -3.80 13.13
C ILE A 63 8.11 -5.24 13.08
N ALA A 64 8.34 -5.79 11.88
CA ALA A 64 8.84 -7.15 11.72
C ALA A 64 10.19 -7.35 12.45
N THR A 65 11.07 -6.35 12.39
CA THR A 65 12.35 -6.37 13.12
C THR A 65 12.14 -6.42 14.63
N PHE A 66 11.21 -5.62 15.18
CA PHE A 66 10.90 -5.64 16.61
C PHE A 66 10.25 -6.95 17.07
N MET A 67 9.29 -7.47 16.31
CA MET A 67 8.62 -8.74 16.63
C MET A 67 9.61 -9.91 16.55
N PHE A 68 10.43 -9.96 15.49
CA PHE A 68 11.49 -10.95 15.38
C PHE A 68 12.47 -10.88 16.57
N ALA A 69 12.92 -9.68 16.95
CA ALA A 69 13.75 -9.53 18.14
C ALA A 69 13.02 -10.03 19.41
N ALA A 70 11.75 -9.70 19.59
CA ALA A 70 10.94 -10.13 20.73
C ALA A 70 10.73 -11.65 20.78
N ALA A 71 10.58 -12.32 19.63
CA ALA A 71 10.48 -13.77 19.52
C ALA A 71 11.74 -14.51 20.01
N PHE A 72 12.93 -13.95 19.77
CA PHE A 72 14.20 -14.56 20.21
C PHE A 72 14.68 -14.04 21.57
N THR A 73 14.21 -12.87 22.01
CA THR A 73 14.49 -12.29 23.34
C THR A 73 13.31 -12.48 24.27
N VAL A 74 12.88 -13.74 24.40
CA VAL A 74 11.64 -14.09 25.08
C VAL A 74 11.61 -13.56 26.52
N PRO A 75 10.53 -12.89 26.97
CA PRO A 75 10.43 -12.39 28.32
C PRO A 75 10.59 -13.52 29.33
N GLY A 76 11.47 -13.34 30.32
CA GLY A 76 11.80 -14.37 31.31
C GLY A 76 12.93 -15.31 30.92
N GLY A 77 13.38 -15.29 29.66
CA GLY A 77 14.46 -16.15 29.17
C GLY A 77 14.05 -17.61 28.98
N ASN A 78 15.06 -18.45 28.75
CA ASN A 78 14.92 -19.88 28.53
C ASN A 78 15.61 -20.66 29.66
N ASP A 79 15.14 -21.87 29.91
CA ASP A 79 15.80 -22.82 30.79
C ASP A 79 17.07 -23.42 30.16
N SER A 80 17.72 -24.34 30.87
CA SER A 80 18.93 -25.03 30.40
C SER A 80 18.73 -25.89 29.16
N GLU A 81 17.48 -26.22 28.81
CA GLU A 81 17.11 -27.00 27.61
C GLU A 81 16.66 -26.08 26.46
N GLY A 82 16.61 -24.76 26.68
CA GLY A 82 16.19 -23.79 25.68
C GLY A 82 14.68 -23.56 25.64
N ILE A 83 13.92 -24.05 26.61
CA ILE A 83 12.47 -23.89 26.69
C ILE A 83 12.13 -22.57 27.39
N PRO A 84 11.22 -21.74 26.86
CA PRO A 84 10.83 -20.49 27.52
C PRO A 84 10.25 -20.74 28.91
N ILE A 85 10.81 -20.06 29.92
CA ILE A 85 10.44 -20.27 31.34
C ILE A 85 8.94 -20.00 31.61
N PHE A 86 8.34 -19.08 30.83
CA PHE A 86 6.94 -18.70 30.96
C PHE A 86 5.99 -19.35 29.94
N LEU A 87 6.42 -20.40 29.23
CA LEU A 87 5.67 -21.03 28.12
C LEU A 87 4.20 -21.32 28.44
N TRP A 88 3.91 -21.77 29.67
CA TRP A 88 2.57 -22.18 30.11
C TRP A 88 1.76 -21.06 30.78
N THR A 89 2.30 -19.84 30.85
CA THR A 89 1.58 -18.71 31.43
C THR A 89 0.65 -18.07 30.39
N LYS A 90 -0.57 -17.72 30.80
CA LYS A 90 -1.53 -17.06 29.91
C LYS A 90 -0.99 -15.78 29.25
N PRO A 91 -0.25 -14.89 29.95
CA PRO A 91 0.31 -13.69 29.33
C PRO A 91 1.33 -14.01 28.24
N PHE A 92 2.18 -15.02 28.46
CA PHE A 92 3.16 -15.46 27.47
C PHE A 92 2.51 -16.05 26.23
N LEU A 93 1.46 -16.87 26.41
CA LEU A 93 0.72 -17.43 25.28
C LEU A 93 0.07 -16.34 24.42
N VAL A 94 -0.52 -15.32 25.07
CA VAL A 94 -1.09 -14.15 24.36
C VAL A 94 0.01 -13.38 23.62
N PHE A 95 1.16 -13.17 24.25
CA PHE A 95 2.32 -12.54 23.62
C PHE A 95 2.78 -13.33 22.39
N ALA A 96 3.04 -14.63 22.52
CA ALA A 96 3.55 -15.47 21.43
C ALA A 96 2.56 -15.56 20.25
N ILE A 97 1.25 -15.68 20.52
CA ILE A 97 0.23 -15.66 19.48
C ILE A 97 0.17 -14.29 18.80
N SER A 98 0.25 -13.20 19.57
CA SER A 98 0.20 -11.84 19.02
C SER A 98 1.41 -11.53 18.15
N ASP A 99 2.60 -11.95 18.58
CA ASP A 99 3.86 -11.81 17.84
C ASP A 99 3.82 -12.59 16.52
N ALA A 100 3.38 -13.85 16.58
CA ALA A 100 3.20 -14.69 15.39
C ALA A 100 2.16 -14.10 14.42
N LEU A 101 1.04 -13.58 14.92
CA LEU A 101 0.02 -12.92 14.11
C LEU A 101 0.54 -11.62 13.50
N ALA A 102 1.31 -10.83 14.25
CA ALA A 102 1.92 -9.61 13.74
C ALA A 102 2.85 -9.91 12.57
N LEU A 103 3.73 -10.91 12.70
CA LEU A 103 4.64 -11.33 11.63
C LEU A 103 3.92 -11.95 10.43
N PHE A 104 2.79 -12.64 10.63
CA PHE A 104 2.02 -13.24 9.54
C PHE A 104 1.16 -12.23 8.75
N LEU A 105 0.66 -11.19 9.42
CA LEU A 105 -0.23 -10.19 8.83
C LEU A 105 0.51 -8.95 8.28
N LEU A 106 1.80 -8.79 8.60
CA LEU A 106 2.70 -7.75 8.06
C LEU A 106 3.12 -8.01 6.62
#